data_AF-A0A9R0JNT1-F1
#
_entry.id   AF-A0A9R0JNT1-F1
#
_cell.length_a   1.000
_cell.length_b   1.000
_cell.length_c   1.000
_cell.angle_alpha   90.00
_cell.angle_beta   90.00
_cell.angle_gamma   90.00
#
_symmetry.space_group_name_H-M   'P 1'
#
loop_
_entity.id
_entity.type
_entity.pdbx_description
1 polymer ?
#
loop_
_entity_poly.entity_id
_entity_poly.type
_entity_poly.pdbx_seq_one_letter_code
_entity_poly.pdbx_strand_id
1 'polypeptide(L)'
;MRRIISKYLSKPEIDQAQRRLDQQAFLEQTIKKRTEQMKRIQRKNREIKIENLLNDIMHGRSTLEQVSPNDLGNLLLVLEDKSSSFAYQIRVLTEGNNNNPPPPSTNSNDVNNPI
;
A
#
# COMPACT_ATOMS: atom_id res chain seq x y z
N MET A 1 44.90 6.79 5.89
CA MET A 1 44.72 5.94 7.09
C MET A 1 45.70 6.26 8.22
N ARG A 2 47.03 6.27 7.98
CA ARG A 2 48.05 6.42 9.04
C ARG A 2 47.84 7.63 9.96
N ARG A 3 47.56 8.83 9.41
CA ARG A 3 47.31 10.05 10.22
C ARG A 3 46.14 9.94 11.18
N ILE A 4 45.06 9.26 10.79
CA ILE A 4 43.83 9.13 11.59
C ILE A 4 44.07 8.14 12.73
N ILE A 5 44.76 7.04 12.43
CA ILE A 5 45.13 6.03 13.43
C ILE A 5 46.13 6.61 14.42
N SER A 6 47.20 7.28 13.96
CA SER A 6 48.16 7.93 14.86
C SER A 6 47.52 8.98 15.77
N LYS A 7 46.62 9.82 15.24
CA LYS A 7 45.90 10.82 16.05
C LYS A 7 44.91 10.21 17.06
N TYR A 8 44.38 9.03 16.75
CA TYR A 8 43.52 8.29 17.67
C TYR A 8 44.33 7.60 18.76
N LEU A 9 45.46 6.97 18.41
CA LEU A 9 46.34 6.31 19.37
C LEU A 9 47.07 7.30 20.28
N SER A 10 47.25 8.54 19.84
CA SER A 10 47.83 9.60 20.67
C SER A 10 46.86 10.16 21.73
N LYS A 11 45.60 9.71 21.75
CA LYS A 11 44.60 10.11 22.76
C LYS A 11 44.71 9.27 24.03
N PRO A 12 44.30 9.76 25.21
CA PRO A 12 44.15 8.94 26.41
C PRO A 12 43.24 7.73 26.19
N GLU A 13 43.46 6.66 26.95
CA GLU A 13 42.72 5.41 26.77
C GLU A 13 41.20 5.55 26.97
N ILE A 14 40.78 6.42 27.90
CA ILE A 14 39.36 6.74 28.14
C ILE A 14 38.72 7.36 26.89
N ASP A 15 39.37 8.36 26.28
CA ASP A 15 38.90 8.99 25.03
C ASP A 15 38.81 7.97 23.88
N GLN A 16 39.76 7.04 23.82
CA GLN A 16 39.76 5.97 22.83
C GLN A 16 38.59 5.01 23.06
N ALA A 17 38.36 4.59 24.31
CA ALA A 17 37.26 3.70 24.68
C ALA A 17 35.91 4.34 24.39
N GLN A 18 35.71 5.61 24.76
CA GLN A 18 34.48 6.35 24.45
C GLN A 18 34.21 6.37 22.95
N ARG A 19 35.21 6.72 22.14
CA ARG A 19 35.04 6.73 20.68
C ARG A 19 34.68 5.36 20.11
N ARG A 20 35.24 4.27 20.65
CA ARG A 20 34.85 2.91 20.21
C ARG A 20 33.41 2.60 20.57
N LEU A 21 32.97 2.94 21.77
CA LEU A 21 31.58 2.76 22.21
C LEU A 21 30.62 3.56 21.32
N ASP A 22 30.95 4.83 21.03
CA ASP A 22 30.14 5.66 20.13
C ASP A 22 30.03 5.05 18.72
N GLN A 23 31.15 4.55 18.19
CA GLN A 23 31.17 3.87 16.89
C GLN A 23 30.35 2.58 16.90
N GLN A 24 30.46 1.78 17.96
CA GLN A 24 29.67 0.58 18.11
C GLN A 24 28.17 0.90 18.16
N ALA A 25 27.76 1.86 18.99
CA ALA A 25 26.36 2.31 19.08
C ALA A 25 25.83 2.83 17.73
N PHE A 26 26.66 3.61 17.01
CA PHE A 26 26.31 4.09 15.67
C PHE A 26 26.09 2.94 14.68
N LEU A 27 26.97 1.94 14.68
CA LEU A 27 26.86 0.77 13.80
C LEU A 27 25.62 -0.05 14.13
N GLU A 28 25.36 -0.35 15.41
CA GLU A 28 24.17 -1.07 15.85
C GLU A 28 22.87 -0.34 15.45
N GLN A 29 22.82 0.97 15.66
CA GLN A 29 21.67 1.77 15.25
C GLN A 29 21.49 1.78 13.73
N THR A 30 22.59 1.84 12.98
CA THR A 30 22.56 1.83 11.52
C THR A 30 22.07 0.49 10.99
N ILE A 31 22.56 -0.62 11.54
CA ILE A 31 22.10 -1.97 11.20
C ILE A 31 20.59 -2.06 11.45
N LYS A 32 20.13 -1.66 12.64
CA LYS A 32 18.70 -1.67 12.98
C LYS A 32 17.85 -0.88 11.96
N LYS A 33 18.23 0.37 11.69
CA LYS A 33 17.53 1.24 10.71
C LYS A 33 17.47 0.61 9.32
N ARG A 34 18.59 0.05 8.85
CA ARG A 34 18.67 -0.59 7.52
C ARG A 34 17.87 -1.88 7.45
N THR A 35 17.88 -2.70 8.50
CA THR A 35 17.05 -3.90 8.60
C THR A 35 15.55 -3.55 8.57
N GLU A 36 15.14 -2.52 9.31
CA GLU A 36 13.75 -2.04 9.27
C GLU A 36 13.37 -1.51 7.88
N GLN A 37 14.27 -0.76 7.23
CA GLN A 37 14.06 -0.30 5.86
C GLN A 37 13.89 -1.46 4.88
N MET A 38 14.74 -2.50 4.98
CA MET A 38 14.65 -3.70 4.16
C MET A 38 13.30 -4.41 4.35
N LYS A 39 12.87 -4.61 5.61
CA LYS A 39 11.56 -5.22 5.92
C LYS A 39 10.40 -4.41 5.31
N ARG A 40 10.45 -3.08 5.38
CA ARG A 40 9.44 -2.21 4.77
C ARG A 40 9.39 -2.35 3.25
N ILE A 41 10.54 -2.39 2.59
CA ILE A 41 10.62 -2.56 1.12
C ILE A 41 10.10 -3.94 0.73
N GLN A 42 10.49 -5.00 1.44
CA GLN A 42 9.99 -6.35 1.20
C GLN A 42 8.47 -6.44 1.35
N ARG A 43 7.90 -5.80 2.38
CA ARG A 43 6.44 -5.72 2.56
C ARG A 43 5.76 -5.01 1.40
N LYS A 44 6.22 -3.81 1.03
CA LYS A 44 5.65 -3.06 -0.10
C LYS A 44 5.74 -3.83 -1.42
N ASN A 45 6.86 -4.49 -1.67
CA ASN A 45 7.03 -5.32 -2.86
C ASN A 45 6.05 -6.50 -2.87
N ARG A 46 5.77 -7.08 -1.69
CA ARG A 46 4.77 -8.15 -1.56
C ARG A 46 3.37 -7.62 -1.83
N GLU A 47 2.99 -6.48 -1.23
CA GLU A 47 1.69 -5.83 -1.47
C GLU A 47 1.46 -5.57 -2.97
N ILE A 48 2.43 -4.96 -3.66
CA ILE A 48 2.36 -4.68 -5.11
C ILE A 48 2.21 -5.97 -5.92
N LYS A 49 2.97 -7.04 -5.58
CA LYS A 49 2.86 -8.33 -6.27
C LYS A 49 1.46 -8.93 -6.15
N ILE A 50 0.87 -8.84 -4.96
CA ILE A 50 -0.48 -9.36 -4.70
C ILE A 50 -1.54 -8.54 -5.42
N GLU A 51 -1.40 -7.21 -5.45
CA GLU A 51 -2.32 -6.35 -6.20
C GLU A 51 -2.25 -6.64 -7.71
N ASN A 52 -1.05 -6.82 -8.26
CA ASN A 52 -0.88 -7.20 -9.66
C ASN A 52 -1.50 -8.57 -9.96
N LEU A 53 -1.27 -9.55 -9.08
CA LEU A 53 -1.84 -10.89 -9.21
C LEU A 53 -3.38 -10.87 -9.14
N LEU A 54 -3.95 -10.09 -8.22
CA LEU A 54 -5.40 -9.88 -8.16
C LEU A 54 -5.91 -9.29 -9.48
N ASN A 55 -5.25 -8.25 -9.99
CA ASN A 55 -5.61 -7.64 -11.26
C ASN A 55 -5.54 -8.66 -12.40
N ASP A 56 -4.49 -9.47 -12.48
CA ASP A 56 -4.37 -10.51 -13.51
C ASP A 56 -5.47 -11.57 -13.39
N ILE A 57 -5.83 -11.98 -12.17
CA ILE A 57 -6.96 -12.90 -11.93
C ILE A 57 -8.29 -12.28 -12.39
N MET A 58 -8.56 -11.01 -12.04
CA MET A 58 -9.80 -10.32 -12.44
C MET A 58 -9.94 -10.18 -13.95
N HIS A 59 -8.83 -10.06 -14.68
CA HIS A 59 -8.82 -9.98 -16.14
C HIS A 59 -8.71 -11.36 -16.81
N GLY A 60 -8.75 -12.46 -16.05
CA GLY A 60 -8.64 -13.81 -16.57
C GLY A 60 -7.26 -14.18 -17.12
N ARG A 61 -6.21 -13.41 -16.80
CA ARG A 61 -4.82 -13.66 -17.21
C ARG A 61 -4.09 -14.64 -16.29
N SER A 62 -4.58 -14.81 -15.06
CA SER A 62 -4.04 -15.73 -14.06
C SER A 62 -5.15 -16.47 -13.31
N THR A 63 -4.80 -17.55 -12.64
CA THR A 63 -5.74 -18.35 -11.83
C THR A 63 -5.34 -18.34 -10.35
N LEU A 64 -6.29 -18.60 -9.47
CA LEU A 64 -6.05 -18.66 -8.02
C LEU A 64 -5.08 -19.79 -7.64
N GLU A 65 -5.00 -20.85 -8.42
CA GLU A 65 -4.08 -21.98 -8.22
C GLU A 65 -2.60 -21.58 -8.35
N GLN A 66 -2.32 -20.48 -9.04
CA GLN A 66 -0.96 -19.94 -9.21
C GLN A 66 -0.52 -19.09 -8.00
N VAL A 67 -1.43 -18.81 -7.06
CA VAL A 67 -1.15 -18.04 -5.86
C VAL A 67 -0.52 -18.94 -4.80
N SER A 68 0.60 -18.51 -4.23
CA SER A 68 1.20 -19.25 -3.11
C SER A 68 0.21 -19.34 -1.94
N PRO A 69 0.08 -20.49 -1.25
CA PRO A 69 -0.76 -20.60 -0.07
C PRO A 69 -0.43 -19.57 1.02
N ASN A 70 0.85 -19.20 1.16
CA ASN A 70 1.30 -18.18 2.11
C ASN A 70 0.82 -16.76 1.74
N ASP A 71 0.43 -16.56 0.49
CA ASP A 71 0.07 -15.28 -0.09
C ASP A 71 -1.46 -15.09 -0.15
N LEU A 72 -2.24 -16.17 -0.02
CA LEU A 72 -3.72 -16.14 -0.03
C LEU A 72 -4.31 -15.19 1.02
N GLY A 73 -3.78 -15.18 2.24
CA GLY A 73 -4.26 -14.26 3.28
C GLY A 73 -4.02 -12.79 2.94
N ASN A 74 -2.93 -12.48 2.24
CA ASN A 74 -2.66 -11.11 1.78
C ASN A 74 -3.58 -10.76 0.60
N LEU A 75 -3.85 -11.72 -0.29
CA LEU A 75 -4.76 -11.56 -1.41
C LEU A 75 -6.20 -11.25 -0.93
N LEU A 76 -6.65 -11.94 0.12
CA LEU A 76 -7.97 -11.69 0.74
C LEU A 76 -8.09 -10.24 1.22
N LEU A 77 -7.08 -9.73 1.94
CA LEU A 77 -7.09 -8.35 2.43
C LEU A 77 -7.16 -7.31 1.29
N VAL A 78 -6.40 -7.52 0.21
CA VAL A 78 -6.43 -6.62 -0.97
C VAL A 78 -7.79 -6.68 -1.67
N LEU A 79 -8.40 -7.87 -1.74
CA LEU A 79 -9.74 -8.05 -2.30
C LEU A 79 -10.82 -7.33 -1.46
N GLU A 80 -10.75 -7.43 -0.14
CA GLU A 80 -11.65 -6.73 0.79
C GLU A 80 -11.54 -5.20 0.63
N ASP A 81 -10.32 -4.68 0.50
CA ASP A 81 -10.07 -3.26 0.27
C ASP A 81 -10.68 -2.78 -1.06
N LYS A 82 -10.45 -3.52 -2.16
CA LYS A 82 -11.08 -3.18 -3.46
C LYS A 82 -12.59 -3.30 -3.44
N SER A 83 -13.15 -4.34 -2.81
CA SER A 83 -14.59 -4.49 -2.65
C SER A 83 -15.20 -3.30 -1.91
N SER A 84 -14.57 -2.85 -0.82
CA SER A 84 -14.99 -1.68 -0.06
C SER A 84 -14.89 -0.39 -0.88
N SER A 85 -13.81 -0.22 -1.65
CA SER A 85 -13.63 0.90 -2.57
C SER A 85 -14.72 0.94 -3.65
N PHE A 86 -15.05 -0.21 -4.25
CA PHE A 86 -16.13 -0.29 -5.24
C PHE A 86 -17.50 0.02 -4.62
N ALA A 87 -17.79 -0.52 -3.44
CA ALA A 87 -19.02 -0.21 -2.72
C ALA A 87 -19.15 1.31 -2.44
N TYR A 88 -18.05 1.96 -2.06
CA TYR A 88 -18.00 3.41 -1.88
C TYR A 88 -18.24 4.16 -3.21
N GLN A 89 -17.55 3.78 -4.28
CA GLN A 89 -17.73 4.40 -5.60
C GLN A 89 -19.17 4.29 -6.11
N ILE A 90 -19.78 3.10 -5.96
CA ILE A 90 -21.19 2.88 -6.32
C ILE A 90 -22.08 3.83 -5.53
N ARG A 91 -21.91 3.92 -4.19
CA ARG A 91 -22.70 4.84 -3.35
C ARG A 91 -22.60 6.28 -3.84
N VAL A 92 -21.39 6.80 -4.03
CA VAL A 92 -21.16 8.17 -4.51
C VAL A 92 -21.84 8.42 -5.86
N LEU A 93 -21.71 7.49 -6.80
CA LEU A 93 -22.34 7.61 -8.13
C LEU A 93 -23.88 7.55 -8.05
N THR A 94 -24.43 6.71 -7.18
CA THR A 94 -25.89 6.58 -7.00
C THR A 94 -26.50 7.76 -6.25
N GLU A 95 -25.81 8.32 -5.25
CA GLU A 95 -26.28 9.47 -4.47
C GLU A 95 -26.15 10.79 -5.25
N GLY A 96 -25.13 10.92 -6.10
CA GLY A 96 -24.96 12.07 -6.99
C GLY A 96 -26.05 12.21 -8.06
N ASN A 97 -26.77 11.13 -8.40
CA ASN A 97 -27.81 11.12 -9.43
C ASN A 97 -29.21 11.53 -8.90
N ASN A 98 -29.41 11.60 -7.58
CA ASN A 98 -30.71 11.89 -6.97
C ASN A 98 -31.02 13.40 -6.81
N ASN A 99 -30.12 14.29 -7.24
CA ASN A 99 -30.30 15.74 -7.16
C ASN A 99 -30.90 16.37 -8.44
N ASN A 100 -31.23 15.57 -9.45
CA ASN A 100 -31.93 16.08 -10.64
C ASN A 100 -33.45 16.03 -10.42
N PRO A 101 -34.18 17.14 -10.63
CA PRO A 101 -35.62 17.14 -10.47
C PRO A 101 -36.26 16.15 -11.46
N PRO A 102 -37.32 15.44 -11.05
CA PRO A 102 -37.98 14.47 -11.93
C PRO A 102 -38.45 15.16 -13.22
N PRO A 103 -38.36 14.49 -14.38
CA PRO A 103 -38.89 15.04 -15.62
C PRO A 103 -40.37 15.35 -15.45
N PRO A 104 -40.86 16.48 -16.01
CA PRO A 104 -42.24 16.92 -15.82
C PRO A 104 -43.19 15.82 -16.30
N SER A 105 -44.12 15.45 -15.42
CA SER A 105 -45.17 14.48 -15.72
C SER A 105 -46.09 15.05 -16.79
N THR A 106 -45.94 14.60 -18.04
CA THR A 106 -46.88 14.92 -19.11
C THR A 106 -48.17 14.15 -18.83
N ASN A 107 -49.13 14.80 -18.17
CA ASN A 107 -50.51 14.34 -18.10
C ASN A 107 -51.10 14.36 -19.51
N SER A 108 -51.18 13.20 -20.14
CA SER A 108 -51.96 12.98 -21.36
C SER A 108 -53.45 12.95 -21.01
N ASN A 109 -54.00 14.12 -20.70
CA ASN A 109 -55.41 14.40 -20.89
C ASN A 109 -55.54 15.06 -22.25
N ASP A 110 -55.71 14.27 -23.31
CA ASP A 110 -56.52 14.76 -24.41
C ASP A 110 -57.47 13.69 -24.91
N VAL A 111 -58.72 14.09 -24.84
CA VAL A 111 -59.93 13.37 -25.16
C VAL A 111 -60.20 13.61 -26.66
N ASN A 112 -61.01 12.73 -27.26
CA ASN A 112 -61.65 12.81 -28.58
C ASN A 112 -60.87 12.20 -29.75
N ASN A 113 -61.42 11.39 -30.65
CA ASN A 113 -62.66 10.62 -30.83
C ASN A 113 -62.46 9.89 -32.19
N PRO A 114 -63.11 8.75 -32.50
CA PRO A 114 -62.88 8.03 -33.74
C PRO A 114 -63.79 8.55 -34.88
N ILE A 115 -63.31 8.46 -36.12
CA ILE A 115 -64.09 8.07 -37.31
C ILE A 115 -63.19 7.18 -38.17
#